data_AF-A0A7S0CI96-F1
#
_entry.id   AF-A0A7S0CI96-F1
#
_cell.length_a   1.000
_cell.length_b   1.000
_cell.length_c   1.000
_cell.angle_alpha   90.00
_cell.angle_beta   90.00
_cell.angle_gamma   90.00
#
_symmetry.space_group_name_H-M   'P 1'
#
loop_
_entity.id
_entity.type
_entity.pdbx_description
1 polymer ?
#
loop_
_entity_poly.entity_id
_entity_poly.type
_entity_poly.pdbx_seq_one_letter_code
_entity_poly.pdbx_strand_id
1 'polypeptide(L)'
;RNNILFSHRDEPVNGARYRRALATSALETDLRELAGGDQTEIGEKGITLSGGQKARVALARAVYHDADLYLLDDPLAAVDAHVGKHLFQECIINELMLGRNGNTDSNTKKRTVVLVTNALQYLSSPHVDRIVVLKDGRISEEGSYEELSKTPGSLFASFLAVLSDTGGGYTNNDDNGNGNGDGDAAITETPSTQSPISPTRKVVQLPASHIAVGKIENKKLSAFDKPTTSLMTDEFKEREVGHVSLNVYAS
;
A
#
# COMPACT_ATOMS: atom_id res chain seq x y z
N ARG A 1 -15.58 -1.00 13.48
CA ARG A 1 -15.59 -2.43 13.88
C ARG A 1 -16.03 -3.39 12.76
N ASN A 2 -17.29 -3.33 12.29
CA ASN A 2 -17.83 -4.31 11.32
C ASN A 2 -17.06 -4.38 10.00
N ASN A 3 -16.43 -3.27 9.59
CA ASN A 3 -15.54 -3.24 8.44
C ASN A 3 -14.29 -4.11 8.59
N ILE A 4 -13.77 -4.33 9.80
CA ILE A 4 -12.61 -5.17 10.07
C ILE A 4 -13.05 -6.63 10.20
N LEU A 5 -14.15 -6.89 10.91
CA LEU A 5 -14.68 -8.26 11.10
C LEU A 5 -15.14 -8.88 9.78
N PHE A 6 -15.75 -8.06 8.92
CA PHE A 6 -16.21 -8.41 7.56
C PHE A 6 -16.90 -9.79 7.46
N SER A 7 -16.18 -10.84 7.09
CA SER A 7 -16.70 -12.21 6.95
C SER A 7 -17.07 -12.90 8.27
N HIS A 8 -16.61 -12.38 9.41
CA HIS A 8 -16.83 -12.94 10.76
C HIS A 8 -17.77 -12.08 11.61
N ARG A 9 -18.73 -11.39 10.99
CA ARG A 9 -19.66 -10.48 11.72
C ARG A 9 -20.61 -11.21 12.66
N ASP A 10 -21.02 -12.41 12.28
CA ASP A 10 -22.00 -13.22 13.02
C ASP A 10 -21.33 -14.15 14.05
N GLU A 11 -19.99 -14.18 14.07
CA GLU A 11 -19.20 -14.97 15.01
C GLU A 11 -18.81 -14.16 16.25
N PRO A 12 -18.62 -14.81 17.41
CA PRO A 12 -18.06 -14.15 18.59
C PRO A 12 -16.70 -13.52 18.26
N VAL A 13 -16.59 -12.21 18.49
CA VAL A 13 -15.36 -11.47 18.18
C VAL A 13 -14.19 -11.98 19.00
N ASN A 14 -13.19 -12.53 18.33
CA ASN A 14 -11.91 -12.83 18.96
C ASN A 14 -11.18 -11.51 19.32
N GLY A 15 -11.29 -11.09 20.58
CA GLY A 15 -10.73 -9.81 21.05
C GLY A 15 -9.21 -9.72 20.93
N ALA A 16 -8.48 -10.83 21.07
CA ALA A 16 -7.03 -10.83 20.92
C ALA A 16 -6.62 -10.58 19.45
N ARG A 17 -7.29 -11.23 18.50
CA ARG A 17 -7.07 -11.01 17.06
C ARG A 17 -7.48 -9.61 16.62
N TYR A 18 -8.58 -9.10 17.15
CA TYR A 18 -9.05 -7.74 16.85
C TYR A 18 -8.07 -6.67 17.34
N ARG A 19 -7.60 -6.77 18.59
CA ARG A 19 -6.60 -5.83 19.11
C ARG A 19 -5.30 -5.86 18.30
N ARG A 20 -4.82 -7.05 17.91
CA ARG A 20 -3.64 -7.15 17.03
C ARG A 20 -3.86 -6.48 15.69
N ALA A 21 -4.99 -6.75 15.03
CA ALA A 21 -5.33 -6.12 13.77
C ALA A 21 -5.33 -4.58 13.87
N LEU A 22 -5.81 -4.01 14.99
CA LEU A 22 -5.75 -2.57 15.23
C LEU A 22 -4.33 -2.05 15.46
N ALA A 23 -3.53 -2.76 16.24
CA ALA A 23 -2.16 -2.37 16.58
C ALA A 23 -1.25 -2.39 15.35
N THR A 24 -1.21 -3.48 14.60
CA THR A 24 -0.28 -3.65 13.46
C THR A 24 -0.68 -2.86 12.23
N SER A 25 -1.96 -2.50 12.12
CA SER A 25 -2.43 -1.56 11.10
C SER A 25 -2.34 -0.09 11.51
N ALA A 26 -1.76 0.23 12.68
CA ALA A 26 -1.66 1.60 13.22
C ALA A 26 -3.00 2.36 13.33
N LEU A 27 -4.11 1.65 13.56
CA LEU A 27 -5.45 2.26 13.69
C LEU A 27 -5.75 2.78 15.10
N GLU A 28 -4.97 2.42 16.12
CA GLU A 28 -5.29 2.81 17.49
C GLU A 28 -5.36 4.32 17.69
N THR A 29 -4.45 5.08 17.06
CA THR A 29 -4.45 6.54 17.13
C THR A 29 -5.66 7.13 16.41
N ASP A 30 -5.98 6.63 15.21
CA ASP A 30 -7.19 7.04 14.48
C ASP A 30 -8.45 6.84 15.32
N LEU A 31 -8.58 5.67 15.96
CA LEU A 31 -9.75 5.34 16.78
C LEU A 31 -9.86 6.22 18.03
N ARG A 32 -8.77 6.68 18.62
CA ARG A 32 -8.82 7.60 19.77
C ARG A 32 -9.34 8.98 19.39
N GLU A 33 -9.13 9.41 18.14
CA GLU A 33 -9.61 10.71 17.64
C GLU A 33 -11.08 10.69 17.24
N LEU A 34 -11.63 9.51 16.94
CA LEU A 34 -13.05 9.36 16.62
C LEU A 34 -13.92 9.35 17.89
N ALA A 35 -14.94 10.20 17.92
CA ALA A 35 -15.84 10.34 19.08
C ALA A 35 -16.54 9.02 19.50
N GLY A 36 -16.84 8.14 18.53
CA GLY A 36 -17.42 6.81 18.78
C GLY A 36 -16.39 5.69 18.84
N GLY A 37 -15.10 6.02 18.79
CA GLY A 37 -14.01 5.04 18.66
C GLY A 37 -14.26 4.06 17.52
N ASP A 38 -14.20 2.77 17.83
CA ASP A 38 -14.41 1.70 16.86
C ASP A 38 -15.88 1.44 16.49
N GLN A 39 -16.82 2.07 17.22
CA GLN A 39 -18.25 2.08 16.92
C GLN A 39 -18.67 3.26 16.05
N THR A 40 -17.74 4.14 15.67
CA THR A 40 -18.03 5.27 14.78
C THR A 40 -18.59 4.78 13.46
N GLU A 41 -19.74 5.33 13.07
CA GLU A 41 -20.36 5.05 11.79
C GLU A 41 -19.50 5.61 10.65
N ILE A 42 -19.27 4.78 9.65
CA ILE A 42 -18.57 5.16 8.43
C ILE A 42 -19.66 5.49 7.41
N GLY A 43 -19.70 6.74 6.93
CA GLY A 43 -20.71 7.19 5.97
C GLY A 43 -20.64 6.44 4.64
N GLU A 44 -21.61 6.66 3.75
CA GLU A 44 -21.66 6.00 2.44
C GLU A 44 -20.32 6.12 1.69
N LYS A 45 -19.83 5.00 1.11
CA LYS A 45 -18.51 4.88 0.46
C LYS A 45 -17.31 5.29 1.34
N GLY A 46 -17.50 5.35 2.66
CA GLY A 46 -16.48 5.78 3.61
C GLY A 46 -15.99 7.21 3.42
N ILE A 47 -16.84 8.12 2.93
CA ILE A 47 -16.48 9.53 2.72
C ILE A 47 -15.89 10.17 4.01
N THR A 48 -16.26 9.66 5.18
CA THR A 48 -15.80 10.16 6.48
C THR A 48 -14.36 9.78 6.84
N LEU A 49 -13.69 8.90 6.08
CA LEU A 49 -12.30 8.48 6.32
C LEU A 49 -11.34 9.04 5.27
N SER A 50 -10.12 9.38 5.69
CA SER A 50 -9.03 9.69 4.75
C SER A 50 -8.62 8.46 3.93
N GLY A 51 -7.93 8.67 2.80
CA GLY A 51 -7.43 7.57 1.96
C GLY A 51 -6.53 6.60 2.72
N GLY A 52 -5.59 7.14 3.51
CA GLY A 52 -4.70 6.33 4.36
C GLY A 52 -5.44 5.55 5.44
N GLN A 53 -6.47 6.13 6.06
CA GLN A 53 -7.32 5.41 7.02
C GLN A 53 -8.08 4.26 6.37
N LYS A 54 -8.62 4.45 5.16
CA LYS A 54 -9.27 3.37 4.41
C LYS A 54 -8.29 2.23 4.13
N ALA A 55 -7.06 2.54 3.73
CA ALA A 55 -6.01 1.55 3.51
C ALA A 55 -5.67 0.79 4.80
N ARG A 56 -5.49 1.49 5.92
CA ARG A 56 -5.26 0.87 7.24
C ARG A 56 -6.41 -0.03 7.68
N VAL A 57 -7.66 0.37 7.49
CA VAL A 57 -8.85 -0.47 7.76
C VAL A 57 -8.88 -1.72 6.88
N ALA A 58 -8.48 -1.61 5.60
CA ALA A 58 -8.39 -2.76 4.71
C ALA A 58 -7.28 -3.74 5.13
N LEU A 59 -6.12 -3.24 5.53
CA LEU A 59 -5.04 -4.08 6.08
C LEU A 59 -5.45 -4.74 7.40
N ALA A 60 -6.10 -4.01 8.31
CA ALA A 60 -6.64 -4.58 9.54
C ALA A 60 -7.63 -5.71 9.27
N ARG A 61 -8.47 -5.57 8.24
CA ARG A 61 -9.37 -6.64 7.77
C ARG A 61 -8.59 -7.86 7.30
N ALA A 62 -7.51 -7.69 6.53
CA ALA A 62 -6.66 -8.79 6.09
C ALA A 62 -6.04 -9.53 7.29
N VAL A 63 -5.47 -8.80 8.27
CA VAL A 63 -4.91 -9.38 9.49
C VAL A 63 -5.98 -10.13 10.29
N TYR A 64 -7.18 -9.55 10.42
CA TYR A 64 -8.30 -10.20 11.09
C TYR A 64 -8.88 -11.37 10.30
N HIS A 65 -8.56 -11.56 9.02
CA HIS A 65 -9.03 -12.70 8.23
C HIS A 65 -8.11 -13.93 8.33
N ASP A 66 -6.83 -13.76 8.68
CA ASP A 66 -5.86 -14.86 8.92
C ASP A 66 -5.85 -15.92 7.79
N ALA A 67 -5.83 -15.47 6.54
CA ALA A 67 -5.75 -16.33 5.37
C ALA A 67 -4.35 -16.96 5.20
N ASP A 68 -4.30 -18.04 4.41
CA ASP A 68 -3.04 -18.66 3.97
C ASP A 68 -2.36 -17.91 2.80
N LEU A 69 -3.15 -17.18 2.01
CA LEU A 69 -2.70 -16.42 0.83
C LEU A 69 -3.33 -15.01 0.87
N TYR A 70 -2.49 -14.00 0.68
CA TYR A 70 -2.92 -12.60 0.53
C TYR A 70 -2.50 -12.05 -0.83
N LEU A 71 -3.44 -11.36 -1.48
CA LEU A 71 -3.18 -10.55 -2.67
C LEU A 71 -3.36 -9.08 -2.28
N LEU A 72 -2.30 -8.29 -2.40
CA LEU A 72 -2.29 -6.89 -2.00
C LEU A 72 -1.99 -6.02 -3.21
N ASP A 73 -2.91 -5.13 -3.56
CA ASP A 73 -2.78 -4.21 -4.69
C ASP A 73 -2.51 -2.79 -4.17
N ASP A 74 -1.24 -2.38 -4.26
CA ASP A 74 -0.66 -1.12 -3.79
C ASP A 74 -1.22 -0.63 -2.43
N PRO A 75 -1.16 -1.47 -1.37
CA PRO A 75 -1.84 -1.20 -0.10
C PRO A 75 -1.29 0.03 0.65
N LEU A 76 -0.12 0.54 0.23
CA LEU A 76 0.59 1.64 0.89
C LEU A 76 0.54 2.96 0.09
N ALA A 77 -0.17 3.01 -1.05
CA ALA A 77 -0.16 4.18 -1.94
C ALA A 77 -0.71 5.46 -1.29
N ALA A 78 -1.65 5.31 -0.35
CA ALA A 78 -2.38 6.42 0.26
C ALA A 78 -1.88 6.79 1.67
N VAL A 79 -0.79 6.17 2.14
CA VAL A 79 -0.21 6.44 3.46
C VAL A 79 1.09 7.21 3.33
N ASP A 80 1.41 8.03 4.34
CA ASP A 80 2.70 8.69 4.43
C ASP A 80 3.83 7.66 4.63
N ALA A 81 5.07 8.07 4.36
CA ALA A 81 6.22 7.16 4.40
C ALA A 81 6.50 6.56 5.79
N HIS A 82 6.21 7.29 6.87
CA HIS A 82 6.47 6.81 8.23
C HIS A 82 5.48 5.69 8.59
N VAL A 83 4.19 5.95 8.38
CA VAL A 83 3.13 4.94 8.54
C VAL A 83 3.37 3.78 7.57
N GLY A 84 3.73 4.04 6.32
CA GLY A 84 4.00 3.02 5.31
C GLY A 84 5.10 2.05 5.74
N LYS A 85 6.20 2.55 6.32
CA LYS A 85 7.28 1.71 6.87
C LYS A 85 6.76 0.81 8.01
N HIS A 86 5.97 1.37 8.93
CA HIS A 86 5.37 0.60 10.01
C HIS A 86 4.43 -0.49 9.48
N LEU A 87 3.53 -0.16 8.55
CA LEU A 87 2.61 -1.11 7.95
C LEU A 87 3.33 -2.21 7.19
N PHE A 88 4.37 -1.87 6.43
CA PHE A 88 5.15 -2.88 5.71
C PHE A 88 5.81 -3.88 6.67
N GLN A 89 6.44 -3.38 7.74
CA GLN A 89 7.15 -4.24 8.69
C GLN A 89 6.19 -5.02 9.60
N GLU A 90 5.31 -4.31 10.31
CA GLU A 90 4.48 -4.93 11.36
C GLU A 90 3.25 -5.62 10.79
N CYS A 91 2.61 -5.04 9.78
CA CYS A 91 1.41 -5.64 9.19
C CYS A 91 1.77 -6.68 8.14
N ILE A 92 2.50 -6.30 7.08
CA ILE A 92 2.70 -7.18 5.91
C ILE A 92 3.69 -8.30 6.22
N ILE A 93 4.88 -7.96 6.74
CA ILE A 93 5.92 -8.96 7.05
C ILE A 93 5.56 -9.74 8.31
N ASN A 94 5.46 -9.08 9.47
CA ASN A 94 5.35 -9.78 10.75
C ASN A 94 4.01 -10.50 10.90
N GLU A 95 2.87 -9.84 10.64
CA GLU A 95 1.55 -10.46 10.82
C GLU A 95 1.08 -11.28 9.61
N LEU A 96 1.06 -10.70 8.41
CA LEU A 96 0.46 -11.37 7.25
C LEU A 96 1.34 -12.51 6.72
N MET A 97 2.66 -12.34 6.66
CA MET A 97 3.58 -13.31 6.07
C MET A 97 4.14 -14.31 7.10
N LEU A 98 4.75 -13.83 8.18
CA LEU A 98 5.38 -14.68 9.20
C LEU A 98 4.39 -15.25 10.22
N GLY A 99 3.33 -14.50 10.50
CA GLY A 99 2.30 -14.88 11.46
C GLY A 99 2.72 -14.76 12.93
N ARG A 100 1.74 -15.06 13.79
CA ARG A 100 1.72 -14.75 15.24
C ARG A 100 2.95 -15.18 16.05
N ASN A 101 3.71 -16.16 15.57
CA ASN A 101 4.78 -16.82 16.30
C ASN A 101 6.15 -16.71 15.57
N GLY A 102 6.32 -15.70 14.70
CA GLY A 102 7.54 -15.46 13.92
C GLY A 102 8.84 -15.94 14.61
N ASN A 103 9.61 -16.75 13.89
CA ASN A 103 10.88 -17.42 14.25
C ASN A 103 10.96 -18.21 15.56
N THR A 104 9.93 -18.19 16.43
CA THR A 104 10.05 -18.70 17.81
C THR A 104 9.36 -20.06 17.99
N ASP A 105 8.35 -20.36 17.18
CA ASP A 105 7.69 -21.66 17.15
C ASP A 105 7.93 -22.36 15.81
N SER A 106 8.67 -23.47 15.85
CA SER A 106 8.99 -24.31 14.68
C SER A 106 7.77 -24.81 13.90
N ASN A 107 6.56 -24.73 14.50
CA ASN A 107 5.30 -25.14 13.89
C ASN A 107 4.51 -23.97 13.27
N THR A 108 5.09 -22.76 13.20
CA THR A 108 4.41 -21.60 12.60
C THR A 108 4.36 -21.73 11.09
N LYS A 109 3.16 -21.93 10.56
CA LYS A 109 2.92 -21.96 9.12
C LYS A 109 3.12 -20.55 8.53
N LYS A 110 4.17 -20.38 7.72
CA LYS A 110 4.34 -19.19 6.88
C LYS A 110 3.20 -19.07 5.89
N ARG A 111 2.79 -17.85 5.58
CA ARG A 111 1.72 -17.53 4.64
C ARG A 111 2.31 -16.88 3.40
N THR A 112 1.60 -17.02 2.29
CA THR A 112 2.03 -16.44 1.02
C THR A 112 1.43 -15.05 0.85
N VAL A 113 2.25 -14.07 0.49
CA VAL A 113 1.81 -12.71 0.16
C VAL A 113 2.26 -12.37 -1.24
N VAL A 114 1.33 -12.03 -2.12
CA VAL A 114 1.59 -11.44 -3.43
C VAL A 114 1.32 -9.95 -3.31
N LEU A 115 2.38 -9.15 -3.40
CA LEU A 115 2.31 -7.69 -3.28
C LEU A 115 2.58 -7.05 -4.64
N VAL A 116 1.59 -6.32 -5.14
CA VAL A 116 1.76 -5.35 -6.23
C VAL A 116 1.99 -3.99 -5.58
N THR A 117 3.03 -3.28 -5.99
CA THR A 117 3.39 -1.99 -5.38
C THR A 117 4.12 -1.09 -6.35
N ASN A 118 3.84 0.21 -6.26
CA ASN A 118 4.63 1.25 -6.92
C ASN A 118 5.81 1.72 -6.04
N ALA A 119 5.79 1.37 -4.76
CA ALA A 119 6.80 1.75 -3.78
C ALA A 119 8.01 0.79 -3.80
N LEU A 120 8.92 0.99 -4.75
CA LEU A 120 10.07 0.11 -4.98
C LEU A 120 11.03 0.01 -3.79
N GLN A 121 11.02 0.99 -2.88
CA GLN A 121 11.87 0.98 -1.68
C GLN A 121 11.62 -0.22 -0.77
N TYR A 122 10.44 -0.83 -0.84
CA TYR A 122 10.10 -2.01 -0.04
C TYR A 122 10.60 -3.32 -0.67
N LEU A 123 10.93 -3.31 -1.96
CA LEU A 123 11.37 -4.50 -2.70
C LEU A 123 12.79 -4.95 -2.35
N SER A 124 13.59 -4.08 -1.73
CA SER A 124 14.92 -4.41 -1.21
C SER A 124 14.89 -5.16 0.12
N SER A 125 13.70 -5.35 0.70
CA SER A 125 13.53 -6.10 1.94
C SER A 125 13.99 -7.55 1.78
N PRO A 126 14.72 -8.12 2.76
CA PRO A 126 15.16 -9.51 2.71
C PRO A 126 14.00 -10.51 2.77
N HIS A 127 12.78 -10.05 3.06
CA HIS A 127 11.56 -10.84 3.09
C HIS A 127 10.86 -10.92 1.72
N VAL A 128 11.40 -10.27 0.69
CA VAL A 128 10.90 -10.36 -0.69
C VAL A 128 11.68 -11.44 -1.40
N ASP A 129 11.10 -12.63 -1.45
CA ASP A 129 11.75 -13.82 -2.01
C ASP A 129 11.93 -13.73 -3.53
N ARG A 130 10.97 -13.11 -4.24
CA ARG A 130 10.90 -13.08 -5.70
C ARG A 130 10.16 -11.84 -6.19
N ILE A 131 10.71 -11.21 -7.21
CA ILE A 131 10.15 -10.05 -7.90
C ILE A 131 9.80 -10.46 -9.32
N VAL A 132 8.60 -10.09 -9.77
CA VAL A 132 8.12 -10.31 -11.13
C VAL A 132 7.84 -8.97 -11.77
N VAL A 133 8.48 -8.68 -12.89
CA VAL A 133 8.29 -7.44 -13.66
C VAL A 133 7.37 -7.72 -14.83
N LEU A 134 6.25 -7.01 -14.89
CA LEU A 134 5.29 -7.09 -15.99
C LEU A 134 5.51 -5.94 -16.98
N LYS A 135 5.51 -6.26 -18.27
CA LYS A 135 5.55 -5.29 -19.37
C LYS A 135 4.60 -5.76 -20.47
N ASP A 136 3.71 -4.88 -20.92
CA ASP A 136 2.77 -5.14 -22.02
C ASP A 136 1.96 -6.44 -21.83
N GLY A 137 1.52 -6.70 -20.60
CA GLY A 137 0.75 -7.89 -20.24
C GLY A 137 1.54 -9.19 -20.16
N ARG A 138 2.88 -9.14 -20.22
CA ARG A 138 3.77 -10.32 -20.15
C ARG A 138 4.80 -10.17 -19.03
N ILE A 139 5.27 -11.30 -18.51
CA ILE A 139 6.43 -11.32 -17.61
C ILE A 139 7.66 -10.97 -18.44
N SER A 140 8.28 -9.84 -18.12
CA SER A 140 9.52 -9.37 -18.75
C SER A 140 10.73 -9.94 -18.04
N GLU A 141 10.73 -9.88 -16.71
CA GLU A 141 11.84 -10.27 -15.85
C GLU A 141 11.33 -10.88 -14.56
N GLU A 142 12.15 -11.75 -13.98
CA GLU A 142 11.83 -12.43 -12.74
C GLU A 142 13.10 -12.85 -12.02
N GLY A 143 13.17 -12.60 -10.71
CA GLY A 143 14.34 -12.93 -9.89
C GLY A 143 14.30 -12.25 -8.53
N SER A 144 15.39 -12.40 -7.78
CA SER A 144 15.61 -11.65 -6.54
C SER A 144 15.94 -10.18 -6.83
N TYR A 145 15.82 -9.33 -5.80
CA TYR A 145 16.22 -7.93 -5.89
C TYR A 145 17.67 -7.76 -6.36
N GLU A 146 18.59 -8.58 -5.83
CA GLU A 146 20.00 -8.51 -6.18
C GLU A 146 20.28 -8.89 -7.63
N GLU A 147 19.66 -9.96 -8.12
CA GLU A 147 19.82 -10.41 -9.50
C GLU A 147 19.30 -9.36 -10.48
N LEU A 148 18.09 -8.86 -10.24
CA LEU A 148 17.45 -7.91 -11.15
C LEU A 148 18.09 -6.52 -11.11
N SER A 149 18.61 -6.06 -9.97
CA SER A 149 19.25 -4.75 -9.84
C SER A 149 20.65 -4.68 -10.47
N LYS A 150 21.37 -5.81 -10.50
CA LYS A 150 22.73 -5.89 -11.06
C LYS A 150 22.76 -6.30 -12.54
N THR A 151 21.64 -6.72 -13.11
CA THR A 151 21.55 -7.19 -14.50
C THR A 151 21.64 -6.01 -15.48
N PRO A 152 22.62 -5.98 -16.40
CA PRO A 152 22.73 -4.92 -17.41
C PRO A 152 21.51 -4.92 -18.34
N GLY A 153 20.89 -3.75 -18.53
CA GLY A 153 19.70 -3.61 -19.40
C GLY A 153 18.39 -4.08 -18.76
N SER A 154 18.41 -4.46 -17.49
CA SER A 154 17.21 -4.79 -16.70
C SER A 154 16.24 -3.62 -16.63
N LEU A 155 14.98 -3.89 -16.96
CA LEU A 155 13.86 -2.96 -16.80
C LEU A 155 13.67 -2.63 -15.32
N PHE A 156 13.82 -3.60 -14.43
CA PHE A 156 13.78 -3.34 -12.99
C PHE A 156 14.87 -2.35 -12.55
N ALA A 157 16.11 -2.56 -12.98
CA ALA A 157 17.22 -1.67 -12.66
C ALA A 157 16.97 -0.26 -13.21
N SER A 158 16.35 -0.14 -14.40
CA SER A 158 15.97 1.16 -14.96
C SER A 158 14.94 1.89 -14.10
N PHE A 159 13.95 1.19 -13.52
CA PHE A 159 13.00 1.79 -12.60
C PHE A 159 13.67 2.30 -11.33
N LEU A 160 14.62 1.55 -10.77
CA LEU A 160 15.40 1.97 -9.61
C LEU A 160 16.22 3.24 -9.90
N ALA A 161 16.85 3.31 -11.08
CA ALA A 161 17.64 4.47 -11.49
C ALA A 161 16.76 5.75 -11.58
N VAL A 162 15.58 5.65 -12.20
CA VAL A 162 14.64 6.79 -12.31
C VAL A 162 14.24 7.32 -10.94
N LEU A 163 13.95 6.46 -9.98
CA LEU A 163 13.59 6.87 -8.62
C LEU A 163 14.73 7.62 -7.92
N SER A 164 15.97 7.12 -8.07
CA SER A 164 17.14 7.76 -7.46
C SER A 164 17.41 9.16 -8.00
N ASP A 165 17.12 9.40 -9.28
CA ASP A 165 17.37 10.69 -9.94
C ASP A 165 16.27 11.73 -9.64
N THR A 166 15.05 11.29 -9.32
CA THR A 166 13.94 12.17 -8.91
C THR A 166 14.03 12.72 -7.47
N GLY A 167 15.16 12.55 -6.78
CA GLY A 167 15.41 13.19 -5.48
C GLY A 167 14.72 12.55 -4.27
N GLY A 168 14.17 11.34 -4.42
CA GLY A 168 13.65 10.52 -3.32
C GLY A 168 14.77 9.77 -2.59
N GLY A 169 15.77 10.48 -2.07
CA GLY A 169 16.88 9.88 -1.33
C GLY A 169 16.42 9.35 0.03
N TYR A 170 16.19 8.05 0.15
CA TYR A 170 16.23 7.34 1.43
C TYR A 170 17.63 6.76 1.61
N THR A 171 18.46 7.43 2.39
CA THR A 171 19.70 6.85 2.90
C THR A 171 19.33 5.81 3.96
N ASN A 172 19.58 4.52 3.69
CA ASN A 172 19.69 3.54 4.76
C ASN A 172 20.95 3.89 5.56
N ASN A 173 20.78 4.63 6.65
CA ASN A 173 21.80 4.67 7.69
C ASN A 173 21.61 3.40 8.52
N ASP A 174 22.41 2.38 8.19
CA ASP A 174 22.76 1.34 9.13
C ASP A 174 23.52 2.01 10.29
N ASP A 175 22.81 2.31 11.37
CA ASP A 175 23.39 2.78 12.62
C ASP A 175 24.14 1.62 13.28
N ASN A 176 25.40 1.45 12.89
CA ASN A 176 26.35 0.59 13.57
C ASN A 176 26.99 1.38 14.72
N GLY A 177 26.22 1.58 15.80
CA GLY A 177 26.65 2.26 17.02
C GLY A 177 27.40 1.32 17.98
N ASN A 178 28.72 1.21 17.80
CA ASN A 178 29.64 0.73 18.84
C ASN A 178 30.18 1.94 19.62
N GLY A 179 29.95 2.00 20.93
CA GLY A 179 30.50 3.05 21.80
C GLY A 179 30.16 2.87 23.28
N ASN A 180 31.09 2.29 24.03
CA ASN A 180 31.16 2.37 25.50
C ASN A 180 31.65 3.76 25.94
N GLY A 181 31.17 4.26 27.10
CA GLY A 181 31.94 5.15 27.98
C GLY A 181 31.27 6.46 28.45
N ASP A 182 30.68 6.41 29.65
CA ASP A 182 30.59 7.36 30.77
C ASP A 182 30.79 8.89 30.60
N GLY A 183 29.91 9.67 31.25
CA GLY A 183 30.20 11.05 31.69
C GLY A 183 28.98 11.93 31.99
N ASP A 184 28.77 12.25 33.26
CA ASP A 184 27.77 13.19 33.84
C ASP A 184 27.82 14.63 33.27
N ALA A 185 26.66 15.28 33.15
CA ALA A 185 26.35 16.61 33.73
C ALA A 185 24.98 17.16 33.24
N ALA A 186 24.18 17.63 34.19
CA ALA A 186 22.88 18.27 34.00
C ALA A 186 22.95 19.75 33.63
N ILE A 187 21.99 20.27 32.83
CA ILE A 187 21.44 21.64 32.92
C ILE A 187 20.12 21.82 32.12
N THR A 188 19.04 22.06 32.89
CA THR A 188 18.01 23.13 32.85
C THR A 188 17.18 23.50 31.58
N GLU A 189 15.92 23.85 31.88
CA GLU A 189 14.68 24.07 31.13
C GLU A 189 14.51 25.21 30.07
N THR A 190 13.68 24.90 29.04
CA THR A 190 12.60 25.72 28.35
C THR A 190 12.97 26.76 27.24
N PRO A 191 12.00 27.30 26.45
CA PRO A 191 11.57 26.79 25.13
C PRO A 191 11.68 27.83 23.98
N SER A 192 11.75 27.42 22.71
CA SER A 192 11.72 28.38 21.58
C SER A 192 10.94 27.88 20.34
N THR A 193 9.80 28.57 20.14
CA THR A 193 9.28 29.19 18.91
C THR A 193 9.29 28.39 17.59
N GLN A 194 8.07 28.06 17.13
CA GLN A 194 7.73 27.62 15.78
C GLN A 194 8.00 28.71 14.72
N SER A 195 8.41 28.30 13.52
CA SER A 195 8.28 29.10 12.29
C SER A 195 7.87 28.19 11.11
N PRO A 196 6.96 28.62 10.23
CA PRO A 196 6.39 27.79 9.17
C PRO A 196 7.28 27.79 7.92
N ILE A 197 7.45 26.62 7.29
CA ILE A 197 8.13 26.50 5.99
C ILE A 197 7.12 25.97 4.96
N SER A 198 6.72 26.83 4.03
CA SER A 198 5.95 26.50 2.82
C SER A 198 6.89 25.94 1.73
N PRO A 199 6.51 24.91 0.95
CA PRO A 199 7.22 24.58 -0.27
C PRO A 199 6.52 25.16 -1.50
N THR A 200 7.19 26.10 -2.16
CA THR A 200 6.86 26.61 -3.51
C THR A 200 7.22 25.55 -4.55
N ARG A 201 6.20 25.06 -5.28
CA ARG A 201 6.35 24.17 -6.45
C ARG A 201 6.94 24.95 -7.63
N LYS A 202 8.18 24.65 -8.04
CA LYS A 202 8.72 25.11 -9.34
C LYS A 202 8.10 24.26 -10.46
N VAL A 203 7.46 24.91 -11.41
CA VAL A 203 7.00 24.32 -12.67
C VAL A 203 8.20 24.22 -13.61
N VAL A 204 8.55 23.02 -14.06
CA VAL A 204 9.54 22.80 -15.12
C VAL A 204 8.80 22.74 -16.46
N GLN A 205 9.15 23.68 -17.36
CA GLN A 205 8.70 23.76 -18.74
C GLN A 205 9.53 22.80 -19.60
N LEU A 206 8.89 21.89 -20.33
CA LEU A 206 9.54 21.08 -21.38
C LEU A 206 9.60 21.87 -22.71
N PRO A 207 10.69 21.82 -23.49
CA PRO A 207 10.76 22.48 -24.79
C PRO A 207 9.98 21.70 -25.85
N ALA A 208 9.28 22.44 -26.71
CA ALA A 208 8.54 21.92 -27.85
C ALA A 208 9.48 21.63 -29.04
N SER A 209 9.36 20.45 -29.63
CA SER A 209 9.76 20.18 -31.00
C SER A 209 8.65 19.41 -31.74
N HIS A 210 8.42 19.85 -32.97
CA HIS A 210 7.23 19.63 -33.78
C HIS A 210 7.10 18.22 -34.38
N ILE A 211 5.88 17.65 -34.39
CA ILE A 211 5.31 16.91 -35.54
C ILE A 211 3.80 17.22 -35.63
N ALA A 212 3.33 17.45 -36.85
CA ALA A 212 2.12 18.17 -37.25
C ALA A 212 0.76 17.50 -36.90
N VAL A 213 -0.23 18.33 -36.55
CA VAL A 213 -1.65 17.95 -36.47
C VAL A 213 -2.36 18.41 -37.75
N GLY A 214 -2.90 17.45 -38.50
CA GLY A 214 -3.82 17.70 -39.61
C GLY A 214 -5.18 18.19 -39.10
N LYS A 215 -5.73 19.22 -39.76
CA LYS A 215 -7.07 19.78 -39.55
C LYS A 215 -8.17 18.71 -39.65
N ILE A 216 -9.13 18.74 -38.73
CA ILE A 216 -10.48 18.20 -38.96
C ILE A 216 -11.50 19.26 -38.53
N GLU A 217 -12.38 19.61 -39.47
CA GLU A 217 -13.46 20.60 -39.36
C GLU A 217 -14.63 20.09 -38.51
N ASN A 218 -15.26 21.02 -37.78
CA ASN A 218 -16.50 20.79 -37.05
C ASN A 218 -17.69 20.57 -37.99
N LYS A 219 -18.38 19.44 -37.88
CA LYS A 219 -19.72 19.24 -38.47
C LYS A 219 -20.72 18.77 -37.41
N LYS A 220 -21.89 19.41 -37.45
CA LYS A 220 -23.02 19.39 -36.50
C LYS A 220 -23.55 17.99 -36.10
N LEU A 221 -24.07 17.93 -34.87
CA LEU A 221 -24.88 16.84 -34.31
C LEU A 221 -26.21 16.62 -35.07
N SER A 222 -26.63 15.35 -35.16
CA SER A 222 -28.04 14.93 -35.17
C SER A 222 -28.23 13.50 -34.60
N ALA A 223 -28.85 13.43 -33.41
CA ALA A 223 -29.94 12.54 -32.93
C ALA A 223 -29.91 10.98 -33.05
N PHE A 224 -30.19 10.32 -31.89
CA PHE A 224 -30.61 8.92 -31.57
C PHE A 224 -29.59 7.78 -31.80
N ASP A 225 -29.26 6.88 -30.85
CA ASP A 225 -30.10 5.98 -30.04
C ASP A 225 -29.67 5.83 -28.55
N LYS A 226 -30.62 5.42 -27.67
CA LYS A 226 -30.44 5.17 -26.23
C LYS A 226 -29.67 3.87 -25.94
N PRO A 227 -28.74 3.81 -24.97
CA PRO A 227 -28.23 2.54 -24.47
C PRO A 227 -29.11 1.99 -23.34
N THR A 228 -29.35 0.69 -23.41
CA THR A 228 -30.17 -0.16 -22.54
C THR A 228 -29.64 -0.24 -21.10
N THR A 229 -30.52 0.04 -20.14
CA THR A 229 -30.32 0.06 -18.68
C THR A 229 -30.16 -1.33 -18.02
N SER A 230 -29.82 -2.38 -18.77
CA SER A 230 -29.80 -3.76 -18.26
C SER A 230 -28.41 -4.25 -17.81
N LEU A 231 -27.32 -3.63 -18.25
CA LEU A 231 -25.96 -4.09 -17.93
C LEU A 231 -25.48 -3.64 -16.55
N MET A 232 -26.07 -2.58 -15.99
CA MET A 232 -25.62 -2.00 -14.71
C MET A 232 -26.18 -2.70 -13.47
N THR A 233 -27.23 -3.52 -13.58
CA THR A 233 -27.81 -4.20 -12.41
C THR A 233 -27.11 -5.51 -12.05
N ASP A 234 -26.47 -6.15 -13.03
CA ASP A 234 -25.83 -7.46 -12.83
C ASP A 234 -24.40 -7.33 -12.25
N GLU A 235 -23.66 -6.26 -12.60
CA GLU A 235 -22.34 -5.97 -12.01
C GLU A 235 -22.38 -5.72 -10.49
N PHE A 236 -23.51 -5.29 -9.93
CA PHE A 236 -23.64 -5.06 -8.50
C PHE A 236 -23.88 -6.34 -7.71
N LYS A 237 -24.49 -7.37 -8.30
CA LYS A 237 -24.71 -8.66 -7.64
C LYS A 237 -23.45 -9.53 -7.60
N GLU A 238 -22.61 -9.47 -8.64
CA GLU A 238 -21.36 -10.25 -8.70
C GLU A 238 -20.27 -9.75 -7.75
N ARG A 239 -20.35 -8.51 -7.26
CA ARG A 239 -19.39 -7.98 -6.28
C ARG A 239 -19.59 -8.49 -4.85
N GLU A 240 -20.73 -9.11 -4.54
CA GLU A 240 -21.01 -9.68 -3.21
C GLU A 240 -20.61 -11.16 -3.09
N VAL A 241 -20.47 -11.87 -4.21
CA VAL A 241 -20.05 -13.27 -4.25
C VAL A 241 -18.86 -13.38 -5.18
N GLY A 242 -17.65 -13.52 -4.62
CA GLY A 242 -16.37 -13.51 -5.34
C GLY A 242 -16.24 -14.60 -6.41
N HIS A 243 -16.90 -14.41 -7.54
CA HIS A 243 -16.82 -15.24 -8.72
C HIS A 243 -16.20 -14.42 -9.85
N VAL A 244 -14.95 -14.70 -10.16
CA VAL A 244 -14.25 -14.09 -11.29
C VAL A 244 -14.29 -15.06 -12.47
N SER A 245 -14.89 -14.63 -13.58
CA SER A 245 -14.90 -15.41 -14.82
C SER A 245 -13.50 -15.52 -15.41
N LEU A 246 -13.00 -16.76 -15.60
CA LEU A 246 -11.69 -17.04 -16.19
C LEU A 246 -11.63 -16.81 -17.72
N ASN A 247 -12.75 -16.44 -18.35
CA ASN A 247 -12.82 -16.17 -19.78
C ASN A 247 -11.92 -15.01 -20.24
N VAL A 248 -11.43 -14.18 -19.31
CA VAL A 248 -10.51 -13.07 -19.60
C VAL A 248 -9.07 -13.56 -19.86
N TYR A 249 -8.70 -14.77 -19.40
CA TYR A 249 -7.35 -15.33 -19.55
C TYR A 249 -7.22 -16.35 -20.69
N ALA A 250 -8.32 -16.64 -21.40
CA ALA A 250 -8.31 -17.52 -22.56
C ALA A 250 -8.28 -16.69 -23.84
N SER A 251 -7.09 -16.20 -24.22
CA SER A 251 -6.79 -15.68 -25.56
C SER A 251 -5.31 -15.85 -25.88
#